data_AF-A0A0D6LHV0-F1
#
_entry.id   AF-A0A0D6LHV0-F1
#
_cell.length_a   1.000
_cell.length_b   1.000
_cell.length_c   1.000
_cell.angle_alpha   90.00
_cell.angle_beta   90.00
_cell.angle_gamma   90.00
#
_symmetry.space_group_name_H-M   'P 1'
#
loop_
_entity.id
_entity.type
_entity.pdbx_description
1 polymer ?
#
loop_
_entity_poly.entity_id
_entity_poly.type
_entity_poly.pdbx_seq_one_letter_code
_entity_poly.pdbx_strand_id
1 'polypeptide(L)'
;QLEQKLKSTDISAEEKTKIEKEIEEIKDQEAKWLAKEKELEEQERLEPWNVDTIGHEGFSYSRVNKITEKKPPPKLSDEEDSKRMTSFFDKNEGLIQEYGKLKTLEESEAFILEHPHLASEYTANYLTIDALNMAIDHKEEEMSNIARQCIVIQYLLELAKNMNAIPTNASIIKAFFKKFRAADPQYLKLYTDEVAAFEDRLRRRAKEKRDAALAEYEAEEKEKRIAAAPGGLDPQEVYESLPEEMRAAFDSQDVSKLQEVAMSMDREVFSYHFQRCIDSGLWVPNASSEEAEQQEHGEEEKRIAAAPGGLDPQEVYESLPEEMRAAFDSQDVSKLQEVAMSMDREVFSYHFQRCIDSGLWVPNASSEEAEQQEHGEEGATAEPQS
;
A
#
# COMPACT_ATOMS: atom_id res chain seq x y z
N GLN A 1 78.97 -40.73 35.58
CA GLN A 1 79.31 -41.93 36.39
C GLN A 1 80.81 -42.23 36.39
N LEU A 2 81.49 -42.30 35.24
CA LEU A 2 82.95 -42.53 35.17
C LEU A 2 83.79 -41.38 35.77
N GLU A 3 83.41 -40.12 35.54
CA GLU A 3 84.06 -38.96 36.18
C GLU A 3 83.87 -38.90 37.71
N GLN A 4 82.80 -39.50 38.23
CA GLN A 4 82.58 -39.67 39.67
C GLN A 4 83.43 -40.82 40.23
N LYS A 5 83.58 -41.92 39.47
CA LYS A 5 84.51 -43.00 39.80
C LYS A 5 85.94 -42.49 39.83
N LEU A 6 86.39 -41.68 38.87
CA LEU A 6 87.73 -41.10 38.85
C LEU A 6 88.06 -40.21 40.06
N LYS A 7 87.03 -39.64 40.71
CA LYS A 7 87.15 -38.81 41.92
C LYS A 7 87.16 -39.61 43.23
N SER A 8 86.86 -40.92 43.21
CA SER A 8 86.96 -41.78 44.39
C SER A 8 88.41 -42.20 44.68
N THR A 9 88.79 -42.26 45.95
CA THR A 9 90.18 -42.46 46.41
C THR A 9 90.65 -43.92 46.50
N ASP A 10 89.81 -44.91 46.17
CA ASP A 10 90.08 -46.36 46.35
C ASP A 10 90.45 -47.10 45.05
N ILE A 11 91.13 -46.44 44.10
CA ILE A 11 91.38 -47.01 42.76
C ILE A 11 92.87 -47.20 42.50
N SER A 12 93.25 -48.36 41.95
CA SER A 12 94.63 -48.67 41.54
C SER A 12 95.11 -47.70 40.45
N ALA A 13 96.42 -47.40 40.41
CA ALA A 13 97.01 -46.50 39.42
C ALA A 13 96.73 -46.95 37.97
N GLU A 14 96.70 -48.26 37.72
CA GLU A 14 96.38 -48.84 36.41
C GLU A 14 94.90 -48.65 36.04
N GLU A 15 93.99 -48.85 36.99
CA GLU A 15 92.55 -48.64 36.80
C GLU A 15 92.20 -47.16 36.60
N LYS A 16 92.94 -46.26 37.26
CA LYS A 16 92.80 -44.81 37.05
C LYS A 16 93.16 -44.41 35.62
N THR A 17 94.27 -44.92 35.08
CA THR A 17 94.67 -44.65 33.69
C THR A 17 93.69 -45.25 32.67
N LYS A 18 93.08 -46.39 32.99
CA LYS A 18 92.04 -47.01 32.14
C LYS A 18 90.75 -46.19 32.13
N ILE A 19 90.30 -45.70 33.30
CA ILE A 19 89.11 -44.85 33.42
C ILE A 19 89.34 -43.48 32.75
N GLU A 20 90.54 -42.90 32.86
CA GLU A 20 90.90 -41.65 32.15
C GLU A 20 90.83 -41.83 30.64
N LYS A 21 91.37 -42.94 30.11
CA LYS A 21 91.27 -43.27 28.69
C LYS A 21 89.83 -43.53 28.24
N GLU A 22 89.03 -44.22 29.04
CA GLU A 22 87.59 -44.42 28.76
C GLU A 22 86.80 -43.09 28.78
N ILE A 23 87.14 -42.16 29.66
CA ILE A 23 86.53 -40.81 29.69
C ILE A 23 86.95 -40.00 28.46
N GLU A 24 88.21 -40.08 28.05
CA GLU A 24 88.71 -39.40 26.85
C GLU A 24 88.03 -39.97 25.59
N GLU A 25 87.91 -41.29 25.48
CA GLU A 25 87.18 -41.96 24.39
C GLU A 25 85.69 -41.58 24.37
N ILE A 26 85.04 -41.46 25.53
CA ILE A 26 83.63 -41.03 25.62
C ILE A 26 83.48 -39.55 25.25
N LYS A 27 84.40 -38.68 25.64
CA LYS A 27 84.40 -37.26 25.25
C LYS A 27 84.61 -37.08 23.75
N ASP A 28 85.49 -37.88 23.16
CA ASP A 28 85.67 -37.92 21.70
C ASP A 28 84.41 -38.42 20.99
N GLN A 29 83.71 -39.41 21.56
CA GLN A 29 82.42 -39.86 21.03
C GLN A 29 81.35 -38.78 21.15
N GLU A 30 81.22 -38.14 22.31
CA GLU A 30 80.29 -37.03 22.54
C GLU A 30 80.51 -35.89 21.56
N ALA A 31 81.77 -35.47 21.35
CA ALA A 31 82.12 -34.45 20.36
C ALA A 31 81.72 -34.85 18.93
N LYS A 32 81.88 -36.13 18.55
CA LYS A 32 81.44 -36.65 17.24
C LYS A 32 79.92 -36.67 17.10
N TRP A 33 79.20 -37.05 18.16
CA TRP A 33 77.73 -37.04 18.15
C TRP A 33 77.18 -35.62 18.05
N LEU A 34 77.77 -34.68 18.78
CA LEU A 34 77.37 -33.27 18.77
C LEU A 34 77.67 -32.58 17.43
N ALA A 35 78.76 -32.98 16.76
CA ALA A 35 79.02 -32.56 15.38
C ALA A 35 77.99 -33.13 14.40
N LYS A 36 77.59 -34.40 14.57
CA LYS A 36 76.58 -35.04 13.73
C LYS A 36 75.16 -34.51 13.95
N GLU A 37 74.83 -34.13 15.18
CA GLU A 37 73.58 -33.45 15.52
C GLU A 37 73.48 -32.09 14.81
N LYS A 38 74.55 -31.29 14.82
CA LYS A 38 74.61 -30.03 14.06
C LYS A 38 74.50 -30.24 12.54
N GLU A 39 75.10 -31.29 12.01
CA GLU A 39 74.97 -31.65 10.59
C GLU A 39 73.52 -32.00 10.24
N LEU A 40 72.82 -32.74 11.11
CA LEU A 40 71.42 -33.10 10.93
C LEU A 40 70.50 -31.86 11.05
N GLU A 41 70.74 -30.96 12.01
CA GLU A 41 70.00 -29.69 12.12
C GLU A 41 70.16 -28.83 10.86
N GLU A 42 71.36 -28.77 10.28
CA GLU A 42 71.59 -28.07 9.02
C GLU A 42 70.88 -28.75 7.84
N GLN A 43 70.83 -30.09 7.82
CA GLN A 43 70.09 -30.86 6.82
C GLN A 43 68.57 -30.65 6.94
N GLU A 44 68.00 -30.69 8.15
CA GLU A 44 66.58 -30.40 8.40
C GLU A 44 66.22 -28.97 8.02
N ARG A 45 67.11 -27.99 8.30
CA ARG A 45 66.90 -26.59 7.91
C ARG A 45 66.96 -26.38 6.38
N LEU A 46 67.78 -27.16 5.69
CA LEU A 46 67.91 -27.12 4.23
C LEU A 46 66.89 -28.02 3.52
N GLU A 47 66.10 -28.79 4.26
CA GLU A 47 65.13 -29.71 3.68
C GLU A 47 64.08 -28.93 2.87
N PRO A 48 63.81 -29.34 1.62
CA PRO A 48 62.80 -28.69 0.80
C PRO A 48 61.41 -28.80 1.42
N TRP A 49 60.70 -27.69 1.45
CA TRP A 49 59.31 -27.63 1.88
C TRP A 49 58.42 -28.56 1.04
N ASN A 50 57.90 -29.62 1.67
CA ASN A 50 56.90 -30.55 1.19
C ASN A 50 55.59 -30.44 2.00
N VAL A 51 54.53 -31.13 1.57
CA VAL A 51 53.20 -31.08 2.21
C VAL A 51 53.21 -31.40 3.70
N ASP A 52 54.14 -32.24 4.17
CA ASP A 52 54.25 -32.66 5.57
C ASP A 52 55.10 -31.69 6.41
N THR A 53 55.97 -30.89 5.77
CA THR A 53 56.80 -29.85 6.43
C THR A 53 56.15 -28.46 6.43
N ILE A 54 55.30 -28.14 5.45
CA ILE A 54 54.67 -26.81 5.29
C ILE A 54 53.57 -26.58 6.34
N GLY A 55 52.86 -27.63 6.74
CA GLY A 55 51.81 -27.52 7.75
C GLY A 55 51.09 -28.84 7.95
N HIS A 56 50.35 -28.93 9.05
CA HIS A 56 49.50 -30.07 9.35
C HIS A 56 48.02 -29.66 9.31
N GLU A 57 47.15 -30.61 9.04
CA GLU A 57 45.70 -30.37 9.04
C GLU A 57 45.23 -30.02 10.46
N GLY A 58 44.94 -28.75 10.72
CA GLY A 58 44.48 -28.28 12.03
C GLY A 58 43.01 -28.60 12.31
N PHE A 59 42.18 -28.65 11.27
CA PHE A 59 40.76 -28.98 11.35
C PHE A 59 40.24 -29.41 9.97
N SER A 60 39.53 -30.54 9.92
CA SER A 60 38.89 -31.06 8.71
C SER A 60 37.43 -31.35 8.99
N TYR A 61 36.53 -30.63 8.32
CA TYR A 61 35.10 -30.87 8.41
C TYR A 61 34.45 -30.65 7.05
N SER A 62 33.70 -31.65 6.60
CA SER A 62 32.84 -31.52 5.42
C SER A 62 31.37 -31.68 5.82
N ARG A 63 30.52 -30.79 5.29
CA ARG A 63 29.07 -30.87 5.43
C ARG A 63 28.44 -31.08 4.06
N VAL A 64 28.10 -32.32 3.76
CA VAL A 64 27.36 -32.67 2.54
C VAL A 64 25.87 -32.50 2.81
N ASN A 65 25.23 -31.59 2.09
CA ASN A 65 23.79 -31.37 2.19
C ASN A 65 23.06 -32.52 1.46
N LYS A 66 22.85 -33.65 2.17
CA LYS A 66 22.13 -34.80 1.60
C LYS A 66 20.70 -34.37 1.28
N ILE A 67 20.28 -34.54 0.02
CA ILE A 67 18.89 -34.36 -0.40
C ILE A 67 18.09 -35.50 0.25
N THR A 68 17.57 -35.28 1.44
CA THR A 68 16.59 -36.17 2.06
C THR A 68 15.23 -35.97 1.38
N GLU A 69 14.40 -37.01 1.30
CA GLU A 69 12.98 -36.84 0.98
C GLU A 69 12.41 -35.76 1.90
N LYS A 70 12.06 -34.61 1.34
CA LYS A 70 11.52 -33.50 2.12
C LYS A 70 10.22 -33.99 2.72
N LYS A 71 10.19 -34.11 4.06
CA LYS A 71 8.91 -34.11 4.78
C LYS A 71 8.13 -32.90 4.28
N PRO A 72 6.83 -33.03 3.95
CA PRO A 72 6.02 -31.87 3.61
C PRO A 72 6.22 -30.83 4.72
N PRO A 73 6.46 -29.56 4.37
CA PRO A 73 6.63 -28.53 5.38
C PRO A 73 5.42 -28.61 6.32
N PRO A 74 5.63 -28.53 7.64
CA PRO A 74 4.51 -28.47 8.57
C PRO A 74 3.59 -27.35 8.10
N LYS A 75 2.30 -27.64 7.92
CA LYS A 75 1.31 -26.61 7.62
C LYS A 75 1.41 -25.58 8.73
N LEU A 76 1.84 -24.37 8.38
CA LEU A 76 1.79 -23.25 9.31
C LEU A 76 0.34 -23.04 9.74
N SER A 77 0.13 -22.50 10.94
CA SER A 77 -1.22 -22.06 11.31
C SER A 77 -1.62 -20.88 10.42
N ASP A 78 -2.91 -20.76 10.14
CA ASP A 78 -3.46 -19.71 9.26
C ASP A 78 -3.07 -18.29 9.75
N GLU A 79 -2.95 -18.10 11.06
CA GLU A 79 -2.50 -16.83 11.66
C GLU A 79 -1.02 -16.52 11.40
N GLU A 80 -0.14 -17.52 11.46
CA GLU A 80 1.28 -17.32 11.18
C GLU A 80 1.53 -17.08 9.68
N ASP A 81 0.77 -17.77 8.82
CA ASP A 81 0.84 -17.58 7.38
C ASP A 81 0.36 -16.18 6.98
N SER A 82 -0.73 -15.70 7.59
CA SER A 82 -1.23 -14.33 7.40
C SER A 82 -0.19 -13.28 7.79
N LYS A 83 0.47 -13.43 8.95
CA LYS A 83 1.55 -12.52 9.38
C LYS A 83 2.75 -12.54 8.43
N ARG A 84 3.12 -13.71 7.91
CA ARG A 84 4.19 -13.84 6.91
C ARG A 84 3.80 -13.16 5.60
N MET A 85 2.56 -13.33 5.17
CA MET A 85 2.03 -12.70 3.97
C MET A 85 2.08 -11.17 4.09
N THR A 86 1.56 -10.60 5.18
CA THR A 86 1.63 -9.14 5.40
C THR A 86 3.08 -8.65 5.44
N SER A 87 3.96 -9.30 6.21
CA SER A 87 5.37 -8.89 6.26
C SER A 87 6.09 -9.02 4.91
N PHE A 88 5.67 -9.98 4.07
CA PHE A 88 6.20 -10.16 2.72
C PHE A 88 5.73 -9.04 1.78
N PHE A 89 4.46 -8.62 1.89
CA PHE A 89 3.93 -7.50 1.13
C PHE A 89 4.66 -6.21 1.50
N ASP A 90 4.73 -5.87 2.79
CA ASP A 90 5.36 -4.62 3.25
C ASP A 90 6.82 -4.48 2.79
N LYS A 91 7.55 -5.58 2.68
CA LYS A 91 8.98 -5.57 2.30
C LYS A 91 9.21 -5.56 0.80
N ASN A 92 8.31 -6.17 0.03
CA ASN A 92 8.55 -6.48 -1.38
C ASN A 92 7.54 -5.83 -2.33
N GLU A 93 6.58 -5.06 -1.81
CA GLU A 93 5.53 -4.38 -2.59
C GLU A 93 6.08 -3.65 -3.82
N GLY A 94 7.11 -2.81 -3.65
CA GLY A 94 7.73 -2.09 -4.77
C GLY A 94 8.29 -3.02 -5.86
N LEU A 95 8.93 -4.13 -5.45
CA LEU A 95 9.48 -5.12 -6.39
C LEU A 95 8.38 -5.91 -7.11
N ILE A 96 7.29 -6.24 -6.41
CA ILE A 96 6.15 -6.95 -7.01
C ILE A 96 5.43 -6.07 -8.01
N GLN A 97 5.25 -4.77 -7.71
CA GLN A 97 4.67 -3.80 -8.62
C GLN A 97 5.55 -3.57 -9.85
N GLU A 98 6.88 -3.51 -9.68
CA GLU A 98 7.81 -3.42 -10.81
C GLU A 98 7.73 -4.66 -11.70
N TYR A 99 7.70 -5.86 -11.11
CA TYR A 99 7.50 -7.10 -11.83
C TYR A 99 6.16 -7.12 -12.60
N GLY A 100 5.07 -6.64 -11.99
CA GLY A 100 3.75 -6.56 -12.61
C GLY A 100 3.68 -5.64 -13.84
N LYS A 101 4.62 -4.70 -13.98
CA LYS A 101 4.73 -3.79 -15.14
C LYS A 101 5.52 -4.38 -16.30
N LEU A 102 6.30 -5.43 -16.07
CA LEU A 102 7.08 -6.09 -17.13
C LEU A 102 6.15 -6.70 -18.18
N LYS A 103 6.55 -6.64 -19.45
CA LYS A 103 5.73 -7.14 -20.56
C LYS A 103 6.33 -8.36 -21.23
N THR A 104 7.66 -8.48 -21.25
CA THR A 104 8.36 -9.55 -21.95
C THR A 104 8.78 -10.68 -21.00
N LEU A 105 8.84 -11.91 -21.52
CA LEU A 105 9.30 -13.06 -20.75
C LEU A 105 10.78 -12.96 -20.38
N GLU A 106 11.58 -12.31 -21.23
CA GLU A 106 13.00 -12.06 -21.00
C GLU A 106 13.23 -11.14 -19.80
N GLU A 107 12.50 -10.04 -19.72
CA GLU A 107 12.53 -9.14 -18.55
C GLU A 107 12.04 -9.87 -17.30
N SER A 108 10.93 -10.61 -17.39
CA SER A 108 10.41 -11.39 -16.27
C SER A 108 11.39 -12.46 -15.79
N GLU A 109 12.12 -13.13 -16.69
CA GLU A 109 13.17 -14.10 -16.29
C GLU A 109 14.32 -13.40 -15.57
N ALA A 110 14.84 -12.30 -16.13
CA ALA A 110 15.95 -11.57 -15.53
C ALA A 110 15.58 -11.07 -14.13
N PHE A 111 14.40 -10.46 -13.99
CA PHE A 111 13.93 -9.90 -12.73
C PHE A 111 13.74 -10.96 -11.65
N ILE A 112 13.13 -12.11 -11.99
CA ILE A 112 12.92 -13.21 -11.03
C ILE A 112 14.24 -13.91 -10.68
N LEU A 113 15.25 -13.89 -11.57
CA LEU A 113 16.58 -14.39 -11.23
C LEU A 113 17.37 -13.45 -10.31
N GLU A 114 17.16 -12.14 -10.43
CA GLU A 114 17.73 -11.13 -9.52
C GLU A 114 17.01 -11.12 -8.16
N HIS A 115 15.70 -11.39 -8.16
CA HIS A 115 14.87 -11.46 -6.97
C HIS A 115 14.15 -12.83 -6.81
N PRO A 116 14.88 -13.94 -6.56
CA PRO A 116 14.30 -15.30 -6.53
C PRO A 116 13.24 -15.52 -5.45
N HIS A 117 13.23 -14.69 -4.40
CA HIS A 117 12.24 -14.75 -3.33
C HIS A 117 10.83 -14.37 -3.81
N LEU A 118 10.71 -13.66 -4.94
CA LEU A 118 9.42 -13.33 -5.57
C LEU A 118 8.76 -14.54 -6.23
N ALA A 119 9.47 -15.63 -6.47
CA ALA A 119 8.88 -16.90 -6.91
C ALA A 119 8.15 -17.60 -5.73
N SER A 120 7.09 -16.96 -5.23
CA SER A 120 6.32 -17.38 -4.06
C SER A 120 4.81 -17.26 -4.30
N GLU A 121 4.01 -18.01 -3.53
CA GLU A 121 2.54 -17.93 -3.58
C GLU A 121 2.04 -16.55 -3.13
N TYR A 122 2.73 -15.89 -2.20
CA TYR A 122 2.38 -14.55 -1.75
C TYR A 122 2.47 -13.52 -2.90
N THR A 123 3.49 -13.61 -3.75
CA THR A 123 3.60 -12.75 -4.94
C THR A 123 2.40 -12.92 -5.88
N ALA A 124 1.98 -14.16 -6.13
CA ALA A 124 0.80 -14.43 -6.96
C ALA A 124 -0.49 -13.88 -6.32
N ASN A 125 -0.62 -13.98 -4.98
CA ASN A 125 -1.75 -13.40 -4.25
C ASN A 125 -1.78 -11.88 -4.35
N TYR A 126 -0.63 -11.21 -4.17
CA TYR A 126 -0.51 -9.76 -4.32
C TYR A 126 -0.90 -9.31 -5.73
N LEU A 127 -0.30 -9.92 -6.76
CA LEU A 127 -0.60 -9.58 -8.16
C LEU A 127 -2.08 -9.83 -8.51
N THR A 128 -2.73 -10.80 -7.87
CA THR A 128 -4.17 -11.05 -8.05
C THR A 128 -5.02 -9.92 -7.48
N ILE A 129 -4.66 -9.40 -6.31
CA ILE A 129 -5.33 -8.25 -5.69
C ILE A 129 -5.08 -6.99 -6.52
N ASP A 130 -3.84 -6.77 -6.94
CA ASP A 130 -3.46 -5.61 -7.74
C ASP A 130 -4.16 -5.60 -9.10
N ALA A 131 -4.21 -6.74 -9.80
CA ALA A 131 -4.97 -6.89 -11.04
C ALA A 131 -6.47 -6.65 -10.83
N LEU A 132 -7.04 -7.06 -9.69
CA LEU A 132 -8.44 -6.77 -9.34
C LEU A 132 -8.68 -5.27 -9.12
N ASN A 133 -7.76 -4.57 -8.45
CA ASN A 133 -7.85 -3.13 -8.25
C ASN A 133 -7.79 -2.39 -9.59
N MET A 134 -6.86 -2.75 -10.48
CA MET A 134 -6.81 -2.19 -11.84
C MET A 134 -8.10 -2.49 -12.63
N ALA A 135 -8.67 -3.68 -12.44
CA ALA A 135 -9.96 -4.04 -13.02
C ALA A 135 -11.13 -3.20 -12.48
N ILE A 136 -11.07 -2.71 -11.23
CA ILE A 136 -12.03 -1.79 -10.58
C ILE A 136 -11.83 -0.34 -11.04
N ASP A 137 -10.60 0.03 -11.39
CA ASP A 137 -10.27 1.37 -11.91
C ASP A 137 -10.48 1.51 -13.43
N HIS A 138 -11.00 0.48 -14.09
CA HIS A 138 -11.17 0.41 -15.56
C HIS A 138 -9.84 0.48 -16.35
N LYS A 139 -8.72 0.14 -15.71
CA LYS A 139 -7.39 0.10 -16.35
C LYS A 139 -7.12 -1.27 -16.96
N GLU A 140 -7.77 -1.53 -18.09
CA GLU A 140 -7.79 -2.85 -18.73
C GLU A 140 -6.41 -3.34 -19.20
N GLU A 141 -5.58 -2.46 -19.78
CA GLU A 141 -4.24 -2.84 -20.26
C GLU A 141 -3.31 -3.23 -19.10
N GLU A 142 -3.33 -2.46 -18.01
CA GLU A 142 -2.54 -2.71 -16.80
C GLU A 142 -3.00 -4.00 -16.13
N MET A 143 -4.32 -4.18 -15.98
CA MET A 143 -4.92 -5.42 -15.46
C MET A 143 -4.48 -6.64 -16.26
N SER A 144 -4.58 -6.59 -17.59
CA SER A 144 -4.17 -7.69 -18.47
C SER A 144 -2.68 -7.99 -18.34
N ASN A 145 -1.84 -6.97 -18.17
CA ASN A 145 -0.41 -7.15 -17.96
C ASN A 145 -0.08 -7.83 -16.63
N ILE A 146 -0.64 -7.33 -15.54
CA ILE A 146 -0.44 -7.89 -14.20
C ILE A 146 -1.00 -9.32 -14.15
N ALA A 147 -2.14 -9.57 -14.80
CA ALA A 147 -2.73 -10.89 -14.93
C ALA A 147 -1.79 -11.89 -15.62
N ARG A 148 -1.18 -11.50 -16.76
CA ARG A 148 -0.16 -12.33 -17.44
C ARG A 148 1.01 -12.66 -16.52
N GLN A 149 1.57 -11.67 -15.83
CA GLN A 149 2.70 -11.86 -14.92
C GLN A 149 2.33 -12.73 -13.71
N CYS A 150 1.12 -12.59 -13.19
CA CYS A 150 0.59 -13.43 -12.13
C CYS A 150 0.54 -14.91 -12.55
N ILE A 151 -0.01 -15.21 -13.74
CA ILE A 151 -0.07 -16.58 -14.26
C ILE A 151 1.33 -17.15 -14.53
N VAL A 152 2.30 -16.33 -14.99
CA VAL A 152 3.70 -16.76 -15.15
C VAL A 152 4.29 -17.26 -13.83
N ILE A 153 4.08 -16.54 -12.72
CA ILE A 153 4.52 -16.98 -11.39
C ILE A 153 3.78 -18.24 -10.95
N GLN A 154 2.46 -18.33 -11.18
CA GLN A 154 1.68 -19.54 -10.85
C GLN A 154 2.21 -20.78 -11.58
N TYR A 155 2.53 -20.65 -12.87
CA TYR A 155 3.10 -21.74 -13.67
C TYR A 155 4.50 -22.14 -13.20
N LEU A 156 5.32 -21.16 -12.82
CA LEU A 156 6.63 -21.42 -12.22
C LEU A 156 6.50 -22.22 -10.92
N LEU A 157 5.56 -21.84 -10.05
CA LEU A 157 5.27 -22.54 -8.79
C LEU A 157 4.75 -23.95 -9.05
N GLU A 158 3.88 -24.14 -10.04
CA GLU A 158 3.35 -25.44 -10.42
C GLU A 158 4.43 -26.36 -10.98
N LEU A 159 5.32 -25.85 -11.85
CA LEU A 159 6.47 -26.63 -12.31
C LEU A 159 7.37 -27.04 -11.15
N ALA A 160 7.64 -26.13 -10.21
CA ALA A 160 8.45 -26.42 -9.04
C ALA A 160 7.82 -27.51 -8.16
N LYS A 161 6.50 -27.46 -7.96
CA LYS A 161 5.71 -28.51 -7.27
C LYS A 161 5.84 -29.85 -7.99
N ASN A 162 5.64 -29.88 -9.31
CA ASN A 162 5.73 -31.09 -10.13
C ASN A 162 7.13 -31.71 -10.12
N MET A 163 8.18 -30.91 -9.98
CA MET A 163 9.58 -31.36 -9.88
C MET A 163 10.03 -31.62 -8.43
N ASN A 164 9.16 -31.47 -7.44
CA ASN A 164 9.49 -31.50 -6.00
C ASN A 164 10.69 -30.60 -5.64
N ALA A 165 10.80 -29.47 -6.35
CA ALA A 165 11.89 -28.51 -6.24
C ALA A 165 11.44 -27.23 -5.55
N ILE A 166 12.40 -26.39 -5.14
CA ILE A 166 12.09 -25.08 -4.56
C ILE A 166 11.93 -24.09 -5.73
N PRO A 167 10.82 -23.35 -5.82
CA PRO A 167 10.58 -22.40 -6.91
C PRO A 167 11.62 -21.26 -6.94
N THR A 168 12.16 -20.88 -5.78
CA THR A 168 13.21 -19.86 -5.66
C THR A 168 14.60 -20.32 -6.12
N ASN A 169 14.75 -21.57 -6.59
CA ASN A 169 16.04 -22.06 -7.10
C ASN A 169 16.26 -21.55 -8.53
N ALA A 170 17.37 -20.85 -8.75
CA ALA A 170 17.76 -20.31 -10.06
C ALA A 170 17.80 -21.37 -11.17
N SER A 171 18.14 -22.64 -10.89
CA SER A 171 18.12 -23.69 -11.90
C SER A 171 16.71 -24.06 -12.34
N ILE A 172 15.74 -24.01 -11.42
CA ILE A 172 14.32 -24.25 -11.69
C ILE A 172 13.72 -23.08 -12.46
N ILE A 173 14.02 -21.84 -12.05
CA ILE A 173 13.59 -20.63 -12.74
C ILE A 173 14.09 -20.65 -14.21
N LYS A 174 15.39 -20.88 -14.42
CA LYS A 174 15.97 -20.99 -15.78
C LYS A 174 15.34 -22.14 -16.58
N ALA A 175 15.11 -23.30 -15.93
CA ALA A 175 14.50 -24.43 -16.60
C ALA A 175 13.04 -24.15 -17.00
N PHE A 176 12.28 -23.43 -16.17
CA PHE A 176 10.93 -22.98 -16.46
C PHE A 176 10.92 -22.10 -17.71
N PHE A 177 11.63 -20.97 -17.70
CA PHE A 177 11.63 -20.04 -18.84
C PHE A 177 12.20 -20.67 -20.11
N LYS A 178 13.22 -21.54 -20.00
CA LYS A 178 13.72 -22.31 -21.14
C LYS A 178 12.65 -23.22 -21.75
N LYS A 179 11.88 -23.94 -20.91
CA LYS A 179 10.79 -24.80 -21.38
C LYS A 179 9.62 -23.98 -21.93
N PHE A 180 9.30 -22.85 -21.31
CA PHE A 180 8.22 -21.96 -21.72
C PHE A 180 8.49 -21.39 -23.12
N ARG A 181 9.72 -20.95 -23.41
CA ARG A 181 10.12 -20.48 -24.76
C ARG A 181 10.10 -21.59 -25.82
N ALA A 182 10.44 -22.81 -25.43
CA ALA A 182 10.47 -23.97 -26.31
C ALA A 182 9.14 -24.74 -26.35
N ALA A 183 8.07 -24.17 -25.77
CA ALA A 183 6.80 -24.86 -25.63
C ALA A 183 6.08 -25.01 -26.98
N ASP A 184 5.36 -26.13 -27.11
CA ASP A 184 4.51 -26.39 -28.28
C ASP A 184 3.38 -25.33 -28.35
N PRO A 185 2.96 -24.90 -29.56
CA PRO A 185 1.80 -24.02 -29.74
C PRO A 185 0.55 -24.45 -28.96
N GLN A 186 0.32 -25.76 -28.78
CA GLN A 186 -0.81 -26.24 -27.97
C GLN A 186 -0.67 -25.89 -26.49
N TYR A 187 0.55 -25.92 -25.93
CA TYR A 187 0.81 -25.51 -24.55
C TYR A 187 0.67 -24.00 -24.38
N LEU A 188 1.16 -23.22 -25.35
CA LEU A 188 0.98 -21.76 -25.35
C LEU A 188 -0.51 -21.38 -25.42
N LYS A 189 -1.30 -22.13 -26.17
CA LYS A 189 -2.76 -21.92 -26.21
C LYS A 189 -3.41 -22.15 -24.84
N LEU A 190 -3.04 -23.20 -24.13
CA LEU A 190 -3.54 -23.45 -22.76
C LEU A 190 -3.19 -22.28 -21.83
N TYR A 191 -1.95 -21.81 -21.90
CA TYR A 191 -1.54 -20.62 -21.15
C TYR A 191 -2.37 -19.39 -21.51
N THR A 192 -2.59 -19.09 -22.80
CA THR A 192 -3.40 -17.92 -23.19
C THR A 192 -4.87 -18.06 -22.79
N ASP A 193 -5.43 -19.26 -22.88
CA ASP A 193 -6.81 -19.54 -22.48
C ASP A 193 -6.98 -19.37 -20.96
N GLU A 194 -5.97 -19.77 -20.16
CA GLU A 194 -5.96 -19.58 -18.71
C GLU A 194 -5.80 -18.12 -18.28
N VAL A 195 -4.94 -17.35 -18.96
CA VAL A 195 -4.83 -15.90 -18.77
C VAL A 195 -6.18 -15.24 -19.06
N ALA A 196 -6.80 -15.54 -20.21
CA ALA A 196 -8.10 -14.98 -20.58
C ALA A 196 -9.19 -15.35 -19.56
N ALA A 197 -9.23 -16.60 -19.12
CA ALA A 197 -10.16 -17.04 -18.08
C ALA A 197 -9.91 -16.36 -16.74
N PHE A 198 -8.67 -16.03 -16.41
CA PHE A 198 -8.33 -15.27 -15.20
C PHE A 198 -8.77 -13.81 -15.30
N GLU A 199 -8.50 -13.15 -16.43
CA GLU A 199 -8.99 -11.80 -16.71
C GLU A 199 -10.52 -11.72 -16.62
N ASP A 200 -11.25 -12.68 -17.20
CA ASP A 200 -12.72 -12.72 -17.12
C ASP A 200 -13.23 -12.85 -15.68
N ARG A 201 -12.52 -13.61 -14.83
CA ARG A 201 -12.85 -13.67 -13.40
C ARG A 201 -12.60 -12.34 -12.71
N LEU A 202 -11.51 -11.64 -13.05
CA LEU A 202 -11.20 -10.32 -12.51
C LEU A 202 -12.25 -9.29 -12.92
N ARG A 203 -12.63 -9.25 -14.21
CA ARG A 203 -13.69 -8.38 -14.73
C ARG A 203 -15.02 -8.60 -14.00
N ARG A 204 -15.43 -9.85 -13.82
CA ARG A 204 -16.67 -10.19 -13.12
C ARG A 204 -16.64 -9.74 -11.66
N ARG A 205 -15.57 -10.06 -10.92
CA ARG A 205 -15.43 -9.65 -9.51
C ARG A 205 -15.32 -8.14 -9.36
N ALA A 206 -14.66 -7.46 -10.28
CA ALA A 206 -14.57 -6.01 -10.28
C ALA A 206 -15.93 -5.37 -10.50
N LYS A 207 -16.75 -5.92 -11.42
CA LYS A 207 -18.13 -5.49 -11.60
C LYS A 207 -18.96 -5.73 -10.34
N GLU A 208 -18.92 -6.93 -9.77
CA GLU A 208 -19.64 -7.26 -8.52
C GLU A 208 -19.27 -6.31 -7.38
N LYS A 209 -17.98 -5.97 -7.22
CA LYS A 209 -17.52 -5.02 -6.19
C LYS A 209 -18.02 -3.59 -6.45
N ARG A 210 -18.04 -3.12 -7.69
CA ARG A 210 -18.59 -1.81 -8.04
C ARG A 210 -20.09 -1.75 -7.81
N ASP A 211 -20.81 -2.76 -8.27
CA ASP A 211 -22.26 -2.85 -8.12
C ASP A 211 -22.63 -2.90 -6.62
N ALA A 212 -21.85 -3.60 -5.79
CA ALA A 212 -22.03 -3.60 -4.34
C ALA A 212 -21.77 -2.24 -3.69
N ALA A 213 -20.70 -1.53 -4.09
CA ALA A 213 -20.40 -0.19 -3.58
C ALA A 213 -21.48 0.83 -3.99
N LEU A 214 -22.01 0.72 -5.22
CA LEU A 214 -23.10 1.57 -5.68
C LEU A 214 -24.40 1.28 -4.91
N ALA A 215 -24.72 0.00 -4.68
CA ALA A 215 -25.89 -0.39 -3.90
C ALA A 215 -25.82 0.06 -2.44
N GLU A 216 -24.63 0.04 -1.83
CA GLU A 216 -24.40 0.57 -0.48
C GLU A 216 -24.62 2.09 -0.44
N TYR A 217 -24.07 2.82 -1.41
CA TYR A 217 -24.30 4.26 -1.55
C TYR A 217 -25.79 4.61 -1.77
N GLU A 218 -26.48 3.87 -2.65
CA GLU A 218 -27.92 4.05 -2.88
C GLU A 218 -28.75 3.74 -1.62
N ALA A 219 -28.35 2.76 -0.81
CA ALA A 219 -29.01 2.43 0.45
C ALA A 219 -28.80 3.53 1.51
N GLU A 220 -27.59 4.07 1.63
CA GLU A 220 -27.31 5.20 2.51
C GLU A 220 -28.09 6.46 2.11
N GLU A 221 -28.15 6.78 0.82
CA GLU A 221 -28.95 7.90 0.30
C GLU A 221 -30.45 7.66 0.52
N LYS A 222 -30.92 6.42 0.35
CA LYS A 222 -32.30 6.05 0.69
C LYS A 222 -32.59 6.26 2.18
N GLU A 223 -31.67 5.87 3.06
CA GLU A 223 -31.82 6.07 4.51
C GLU A 223 -31.86 7.57 4.86
N LYS A 224 -31.01 8.40 4.24
CA LYS A 224 -31.06 9.86 4.41
C LYS A 224 -32.39 10.45 3.94
N ARG A 225 -32.93 10.02 2.79
CA ARG A 225 -34.25 10.47 2.30
C ARG A 225 -35.38 10.07 3.25
N ILE A 226 -35.34 8.84 3.76
CA ILE A 226 -36.30 8.35 4.76
C ILE A 226 -36.19 9.17 6.06
N ALA A 227 -34.98 9.47 6.53
CA ALA A 227 -34.76 10.24 7.74
C ALA A 227 -35.21 11.71 7.62
N ALA A 228 -35.14 12.28 6.42
CA ALA A 228 -35.66 13.61 6.12
C ALA A 228 -37.19 13.65 5.97
N ALA A 229 -37.84 12.50 5.74
CA ALA A 229 -39.28 12.41 5.58
C ALA A 229 -40.02 12.49 6.93
N PRO A 230 -41.11 13.27 7.04
CA PRO A 230 -41.79 13.55 8.31
C PRO A 230 -42.37 12.31 9.01
N GLY A 231 -42.69 11.25 8.26
CA GLY A 231 -43.23 9.99 8.74
C GLY A 231 -42.35 8.78 8.44
N GLY A 232 -41.09 8.97 8.05
CA GLY A 232 -40.14 7.88 7.85
C GLY A 232 -40.45 6.96 6.66
N LEU A 233 -41.14 7.48 5.64
CA LEU A 233 -41.36 6.77 4.37
C LEU A 233 -40.56 7.45 3.26
N ASP A 234 -39.89 6.69 2.40
CA ASP A 234 -39.14 7.23 1.26
C ASP A 234 -40.11 7.88 0.25
N PRO A 235 -39.99 9.18 -0.06
CA PRO A 235 -40.83 9.86 -1.06
C PRO A 235 -40.83 9.15 -2.41
N GLN A 236 -39.69 8.60 -2.82
CA GLN A 236 -39.56 7.92 -4.11
C GLN A 236 -40.31 6.58 -4.13
N GLU A 237 -40.17 5.76 -3.09
CA GLU A 237 -40.89 4.49 -2.98
C GLU A 237 -42.41 4.69 -2.87
N VAL A 238 -42.84 5.72 -2.13
CA VAL A 238 -44.25 6.06 -2.05
C VAL A 238 -44.78 6.43 -3.42
N TYR A 239 -44.13 7.36 -4.13
CA TYR A 239 -44.52 7.80 -5.47
C TYR A 239 -44.57 6.65 -6.50
N GLU A 240 -43.59 5.75 -6.51
CA GLU A 240 -43.59 4.58 -7.41
C GLU A 240 -44.74 3.60 -7.10
N SER A 241 -45.13 3.49 -5.83
CA SER A 241 -46.25 2.65 -5.39
C SER A 241 -47.64 3.27 -5.52
N LEU A 242 -47.74 4.53 -5.99
CA LEU A 242 -49.02 5.20 -6.16
C LEU A 242 -49.82 4.64 -7.34
N PRO A 243 -51.16 4.59 -7.23
CA PRO A 243 -52.03 4.33 -8.36
C PRO A 243 -51.79 5.32 -9.51
N GLU A 244 -51.92 4.86 -10.75
CA GLU A 244 -51.61 5.65 -11.94
C GLU A 244 -52.40 6.97 -12.01
N GLU A 245 -53.68 6.95 -11.60
CA GLU A 245 -54.53 8.14 -11.53
C GLU A 245 -54.02 9.17 -10.53
N MET A 246 -53.52 8.72 -9.38
CA MET A 246 -52.98 9.57 -8.32
C MET A 246 -51.60 10.11 -8.69
N ARG A 247 -50.75 9.27 -9.28
CA ARG A 247 -49.44 9.65 -9.82
C ARG A 247 -49.56 10.71 -10.92
N ALA A 248 -50.52 10.56 -11.84
CA ALA A 248 -50.80 11.56 -12.88
C ALA A 248 -51.27 12.90 -12.29
N ALA A 249 -51.97 12.90 -11.16
CA ALA A 249 -52.34 14.12 -10.45
C ALA A 249 -51.12 14.82 -9.83
N PHE A 250 -50.17 14.07 -9.25
CA PHE A 250 -48.89 14.59 -8.77
C PHE A 250 -47.99 15.10 -9.91
N ASP A 251 -47.91 14.38 -11.03
CA ASP A 251 -47.12 14.78 -12.21
C ASP A 251 -47.62 16.07 -12.85
N SER A 252 -48.93 16.27 -12.83
CA SER A 252 -49.55 17.49 -13.34
C SER A 252 -49.69 18.60 -12.31
N GLN A 253 -49.24 18.38 -11.06
CA GLN A 253 -49.34 19.30 -9.93
C GLN A 253 -50.75 19.89 -9.76
N ASP A 254 -51.78 19.12 -10.13
CA ASP A 254 -53.15 19.59 -10.26
C ASP A 254 -54.00 19.07 -9.09
N VAL A 255 -54.25 19.95 -8.13
CA VAL A 255 -55.05 19.67 -6.93
C VAL A 255 -56.50 19.31 -7.30
N SER A 256 -57.03 19.84 -8.41
CA SER A 256 -58.39 19.50 -8.87
C SER A 256 -58.48 18.07 -9.38
N LYS A 257 -57.45 17.58 -10.08
CA LYS A 257 -57.39 16.16 -10.47
C LYS A 257 -57.23 15.23 -9.28
N LEU A 258 -56.46 15.62 -8.26
CA LEU A 258 -56.35 14.83 -7.03
C LEU A 258 -57.71 14.72 -6.30
N GLN A 259 -58.52 15.77 -6.33
CA GLN A 259 -59.90 15.76 -5.81
C GLN A 259 -60.84 14.88 -6.64
N GLU A 260 -60.71 14.88 -7.97
CA GLU A 260 -61.47 13.98 -8.85
C GLU A 260 -61.14 12.51 -8.55
N VAL A 261 -59.85 12.19 -8.38
CA VAL A 261 -59.38 10.87 -7.98
C VAL A 261 -59.95 10.48 -6.61
N ALA A 262 -60.03 11.41 -5.66
CA ALA A 262 -60.63 11.17 -4.35
C ALA A 262 -62.15 10.85 -4.39
N MET A 263 -62.85 11.28 -5.44
CA MET A 263 -64.28 11.00 -5.64
C MET A 263 -64.53 9.75 -6.49
N SER A 264 -63.60 9.39 -7.39
CA SER A 264 -63.73 8.23 -8.27
C SER A 264 -63.30 6.93 -7.60
N MET A 265 -62.26 6.96 -6.76
CA MET A 265 -61.68 5.76 -6.15
C MET A 265 -62.28 5.42 -4.79
N ASP A 266 -62.06 4.18 -4.36
CA ASP A 266 -62.51 3.75 -3.05
C ASP A 266 -61.86 4.56 -1.92
N ARG A 267 -62.68 4.99 -0.95
CA ARG A 267 -62.28 5.92 0.10
C ARG A 267 -61.20 5.37 1.01
N GLU A 268 -61.18 4.05 1.26
CA GLU A 268 -60.18 3.42 2.11
C GLU A 268 -58.83 3.36 1.38
N VAL A 269 -58.86 3.06 0.07
CA VAL A 269 -57.68 3.02 -0.80
C VAL A 269 -57.07 4.42 -0.96
N PHE A 270 -57.88 5.44 -1.24
CA PHE A 270 -57.42 6.83 -1.34
C PHE A 270 -56.76 7.27 -0.04
N SER A 271 -57.42 7.06 1.10
CA SER A 271 -56.91 7.49 2.40
C SER A 271 -55.58 6.82 2.75
N TYR A 272 -55.43 5.52 2.43
CA TYR A 272 -54.19 4.79 2.62
C TYR A 272 -53.02 5.38 1.83
N HIS A 273 -53.19 5.64 0.53
CA HIS A 273 -52.13 6.22 -0.30
C HIS A 273 -51.89 7.70 0.01
N PHE A 274 -52.94 8.48 0.30
CA PHE A 274 -52.85 9.89 0.64
C PHE A 274 -52.11 10.12 1.96
N GLN A 275 -52.37 9.31 3.00
CA GLN A 275 -51.63 9.37 4.26
C GLN A 275 -50.13 9.07 4.04
N ARG A 276 -49.81 8.08 3.19
CA ARG A 276 -48.41 7.78 2.84
C ARG A 276 -47.74 8.93 2.08
N CYS A 277 -48.47 9.70 1.28
CA CYS A 277 -47.94 10.91 0.63
C CYS A 277 -47.60 11.99 1.66
N ILE A 278 -48.38 12.10 2.73
CA ILE A 278 -48.10 13.03 3.84
C ILE A 278 -46.88 12.55 4.64
N ASP A 279 -46.88 11.29 5.02
CA ASP A 279 -45.82 10.67 5.83
C ASP A 279 -44.47 10.60 5.10
N SER A 280 -44.49 10.58 3.76
CA SER A 280 -43.26 10.69 2.95
C SER A 280 -42.86 12.12 2.60
N GLY A 281 -43.65 13.13 2.98
CA GLY A 281 -43.41 14.53 2.63
C GLY A 281 -43.70 14.87 1.15
N LEU A 282 -44.26 13.95 0.37
CA LEU A 282 -44.72 14.18 -1.01
C LEU A 282 -45.91 15.17 -1.07
N TRP A 283 -46.67 15.26 0.02
CA TRP A 283 -47.77 16.22 0.17
C TRP A 283 -47.75 16.86 1.56
N VAL A 284 -47.73 18.19 1.63
CA VAL A 284 -47.80 18.93 2.90
C VAL A 284 -49.24 19.42 3.14
N PRO A 285 -49.97 18.88 4.14
CA PRO A 285 -51.31 19.35 4.48
C PRO A 285 -51.27 20.79 4.97
N ASN A 286 -52.04 21.68 4.35
CA ASN A 286 -52.18 23.11 4.66
C ASN A 286 -51.00 24.03 4.29
N ALA A 287 -50.64 24.11 3.01
CA ALA A 287 -49.97 25.30 2.48
C ALA A 287 -50.83 26.59 2.57
N SER A 288 -52.09 26.51 3.03
CA SER A 288 -53.05 27.62 2.99
C SER A 288 -53.62 28.08 4.33
N SER A 289 -53.03 27.73 5.50
CA SER A 289 -53.49 28.37 6.74
C SER A 289 -52.50 28.55 7.90
N GLU A 290 -51.27 28.04 7.89
CA GLU A 290 -50.31 28.32 8.99
C GLU A 290 -48.85 28.57 8.57
N GLU A 291 -48.54 28.73 7.28
CA GLU A 291 -47.15 28.97 6.81
C GLU A 291 -47.00 30.14 5.83
N ALA A 292 -47.77 31.22 6.02
CA ALA A 292 -47.36 32.52 5.50
C ALA A 292 -46.22 33.17 6.34
N GLU A 293 -45.78 32.52 7.43
CA GLU A 293 -44.67 32.99 8.28
C GLU A 293 -43.64 31.89 8.66
N GLN A 294 -43.68 30.72 8.01
CA GLN A 294 -42.60 29.71 8.14
C GLN A 294 -42.13 29.13 6.80
N GLN A 295 -42.45 29.79 5.69
CA GLN A 295 -41.66 29.70 4.46
C GLN A 295 -40.55 30.76 4.43
N GLU A 296 -39.71 30.80 5.47
CA GLU A 296 -38.34 31.38 5.42
C GLU A 296 -37.48 30.70 6.50
N HIS A 297 -37.34 29.37 6.45
CA HIS A 297 -36.10 28.72 6.90
C HIS A 297 -35.99 27.31 6.33
N GLY A 298 -35.26 27.19 5.23
CA GLY A 298 -34.90 25.90 4.63
C GLY A 298 -34.26 26.03 3.25
N GLU A 299 -34.55 27.11 2.54
CA GLU A 299 -33.84 27.53 1.32
C GLU A 299 -33.63 29.05 1.38
N GLU A 300 -32.88 29.52 2.38
CA GLU A 300 -32.02 30.67 2.16
C GLU A 300 -30.67 30.07 1.75
N GLU A 301 -30.57 29.72 0.47
CA GLU A 301 -29.35 30.03 -0.28
C GLU A 301 -29.06 31.50 0.10
N LYS A 302 -28.23 31.70 1.13
CA LYS A 302 -27.34 32.84 1.14
C LYS A 302 -26.50 32.64 -0.11
N ARG A 303 -27.03 33.10 -1.24
CA ARG A 303 -26.24 33.71 -2.28
C ARG A 303 -25.56 34.88 -1.58
N ILE A 304 -24.48 34.57 -0.87
CA ILE A 304 -23.37 35.49 -0.73
C ILE A 304 -23.14 35.91 -2.17
N ALA A 305 -23.45 37.18 -2.46
CA ALA A 305 -23.30 37.73 -3.79
C ALA A 305 -21.98 37.23 -4.33
N ALA A 306 -22.04 36.44 -5.40
CA ALA A 306 -20.88 35.72 -5.92
C ALA A 306 -19.74 36.74 -6.07
N ALA A 307 -18.72 36.62 -5.23
CA ALA A 307 -17.46 37.28 -5.45
C ALA A 307 -16.99 36.88 -6.86
N PRO A 308 -16.23 37.74 -7.57
CA PRO A 308 -16.08 37.69 -9.03
C PRO A 308 -15.55 36.37 -9.64
N GLY A 309 -15.19 35.36 -8.84
CA GLY A 309 -14.79 34.02 -9.29
C GLY A 309 -15.74 32.85 -8.98
N GLY A 310 -16.89 33.04 -8.31
CA GLY A 310 -17.88 31.97 -8.09
C GLY A 310 -17.43 30.81 -7.19
N LEU A 311 -16.44 31.02 -6.32
CA LEU A 311 -15.96 30.04 -5.35
C LEU A 311 -16.58 30.29 -3.97
N ASP A 312 -16.99 29.21 -3.29
CA ASP A 312 -17.50 29.28 -1.92
C ASP A 312 -16.36 29.66 -0.93
N PRO A 313 -16.53 30.73 -0.12
CA PRO A 313 -15.49 31.18 0.81
C PRO A 313 -15.11 30.14 1.85
N GLN A 314 -16.07 29.34 2.32
CA GLN A 314 -15.87 28.37 3.39
C GLN A 314 -15.11 27.13 2.87
N GLU A 315 -15.44 26.65 1.68
CA GLU A 315 -14.67 25.60 1.01
C GLU A 315 -13.23 26.03 0.71
N VAL A 316 -13.04 27.28 0.28
CA VAL A 316 -11.69 27.81 0.04
C VAL A 316 -10.90 27.86 1.34
N TYR A 317 -11.48 28.36 2.43
CA TYR A 317 -10.82 28.41 3.75
C TYR A 317 -10.46 27.01 4.29
N GLU A 318 -11.29 26.00 4.08
CA GLU A 318 -11.00 24.62 4.49
C GLU A 318 -9.88 23.97 3.65
N SER A 319 -9.77 24.36 2.38
CA SER A 319 -8.73 23.88 1.46
C SER A 319 -7.36 24.58 1.64
N LEU A 320 -7.27 25.57 2.53
CA LEU A 320 -6.03 26.31 2.78
C LEU A 320 -5.06 25.51 3.66
N PRO A 321 -3.74 25.62 3.39
CA PRO A 321 -2.70 25.14 4.29
C PRO A 321 -2.86 25.73 5.70
N GLU A 322 -2.52 24.92 6.72
CA GLU A 322 -2.71 25.29 8.14
C GLU A 322 -1.98 26.60 8.52
N GLU A 323 -0.80 26.83 7.96
CA GLU A 323 -0.02 28.07 8.15
C GLU A 323 -0.73 29.31 7.59
N MET A 324 -1.43 29.17 6.45
CA MET A 324 -2.25 30.25 5.89
C MET A 324 -3.50 30.49 6.73
N ARG A 325 -4.21 29.43 7.14
CA ARG A 325 -5.43 29.54 7.98
C ARG A 325 -5.16 30.27 9.28
N ALA A 326 -4.04 29.99 9.94
CA ALA A 326 -3.61 30.69 11.15
C ALA A 326 -3.33 32.19 10.92
N ALA A 327 -2.83 32.57 9.73
CA ALA A 327 -2.66 33.97 9.35
C ALA A 327 -4.02 34.66 9.10
N PHE A 328 -4.98 33.95 8.49
CA PHE A 328 -6.34 34.46 8.26
C PHE A 328 -7.14 34.64 9.57
N ASP A 329 -7.08 33.67 10.49
CA ASP A 329 -7.78 33.75 11.80
C ASP A 329 -7.28 34.90 12.67
N SER A 330 -6.01 35.29 12.49
CA SER A 330 -5.42 36.40 13.25
C SER A 330 -5.47 37.74 12.54
N GLN A 331 -6.01 37.81 11.31
CA GLN A 331 -6.11 39.02 10.46
C GLN A 331 -4.82 39.86 10.42
N ASP A 332 -3.65 39.20 10.48
CA ASP A 332 -2.35 39.86 10.59
C ASP A 332 -1.59 39.78 9.26
N VAL A 333 -1.50 40.92 8.57
CA VAL A 333 -0.82 41.06 7.28
C VAL A 333 0.67 40.70 7.38
N SER A 334 1.30 40.89 8.55
CA SER A 334 2.72 40.60 8.77
C SER A 334 2.98 39.09 8.77
N LYS A 335 2.05 38.30 9.34
CA LYS A 335 2.12 36.84 9.32
C LYS A 335 1.85 36.28 7.93
N LEU A 336 0.96 36.89 7.17
CA LEU A 336 0.71 36.48 5.78
C LEU A 336 1.96 36.69 4.90
N GLN A 337 2.73 37.77 5.13
CA GLN A 337 4.02 37.99 4.46
C GLN A 337 5.07 36.96 4.88
N GLU A 338 5.09 36.54 6.14
CA GLU A 338 5.99 35.49 6.62
C GLU A 338 5.67 34.14 5.96
N VAL A 339 4.38 33.77 5.87
CA VAL A 339 3.90 32.56 5.17
C VAL A 339 4.19 32.61 3.66
N ALA A 340 4.15 33.80 3.05
CA ALA A 340 4.53 33.99 1.64
C ALA A 340 6.04 33.79 1.40
N MET A 341 6.87 33.97 2.43
CA MET A 341 8.32 33.79 2.34
C MET A 341 8.77 32.37 2.73
N SER A 342 7.96 31.63 3.50
CA SER A 342 8.26 30.24 3.90
C SER A 342 7.80 29.18 2.90
N MET A 343 6.75 29.47 2.12
CA MET A 343 6.12 28.51 1.20
C MET A 343 6.57 28.68 -0.25
N ASP A 344 6.39 27.61 -1.05
CA ASP A 344 6.57 27.67 -2.50
C ASP A 344 5.68 28.75 -3.13
N ARG A 345 6.28 29.56 -4.00
CA ARG A 345 5.65 30.76 -4.55
C ARG A 345 4.46 30.45 -5.47
N GLU A 346 4.48 29.32 -6.18
CA GLU A 346 3.38 28.93 -7.07
C GLU A 346 2.20 28.40 -6.26
N VAL A 347 2.48 27.62 -5.23
CA VAL A 347 1.46 27.13 -4.27
C VAL A 347 0.83 28.29 -3.50
N PHE A 348 1.64 29.23 -3.00
CA PHE A 348 1.14 30.43 -2.34
C PHE A 348 0.24 31.25 -3.26
N SER A 349 0.68 31.51 -4.50
CA SER A 349 -0.09 32.29 -5.46
C SER A 349 -1.42 31.64 -5.83
N TYR A 350 -1.45 30.31 -5.94
CA TYR A 350 -2.67 29.56 -6.25
C TYR A 350 -3.72 29.69 -5.14
N HIS A 351 -3.32 29.45 -3.89
CA HIS A 351 -4.25 29.55 -2.76
C HIS A 351 -4.64 31.00 -2.48
N PHE A 352 -3.70 31.94 -2.58
CA PHE A 352 -3.97 33.36 -2.36
C PHE A 352 -4.94 33.96 -3.40
N GLN A 353 -4.82 33.55 -4.67
CA GLN A 353 -5.76 33.97 -5.71
C GLN A 353 -7.18 33.43 -5.44
N ARG A 354 -7.29 32.17 -5.01
CA ARG A 354 -8.59 31.59 -4.62
C ARG A 354 -9.25 32.32 -3.44
N CYS A 355 -8.47 32.82 -2.49
CA CYS A 355 -8.98 33.65 -1.39
C CYS A 355 -9.51 35.00 -1.87
N ILE A 356 -8.91 35.60 -2.89
CA ILE A 356 -9.40 36.84 -3.50
C ILE A 356 -10.68 36.55 -4.30
N ASP A 357 -10.68 35.47 -5.09
CA ASP A 357 -11.78 35.08 -5.96
C ASP A 357 -13.03 34.64 -5.18
N SER A 358 -12.85 34.08 -3.98
CA SER A 358 -13.95 33.77 -3.05
C SER A 358 -14.34 34.94 -2.15
N GLY A 359 -13.66 36.09 -2.23
CA GLY A 359 -13.94 37.25 -1.38
C GLY A 359 -13.51 37.07 0.09
N LEU A 360 -12.80 35.98 0.41
CA LEU A 360 -12.18 35.75 1.72
C LEU A 360 -11.11 36.82 2.04
N TRP A 361 -10.56 37.46 1.01
CA TRP A 361 -9.59 38.54 1.12
C TRP A 361 -9.87 39.65 0.09
N VAL A 362 -10.11 40.87 0.56
CA VAL A 362 -10.29 42.05 -0.31
C VAL A 362 -9.04 42.93 -0.26
N PRO A 363 -8.27 43.02 -1.36
CA PRO A 363 -7.11 43.90 -1.40
C PRO A 363 -7.55 45.38 -1.28
N ASN A 364 -7.01 46.11 -0.30
CA ASN A 364 -7.33 47.51 0.03
C ASN A 364 -8.74 47.78 0.60
N ALA A 365 -9.13 47.07 1.66
CA ALA A 365 -10.14 47.60 2.59
C ALA A 365 -9.55 48.77 3.41
N SER A 366 -9.33 49.91 2.74
CA SER A 366 -9.04 51.19 3.37
C SER A 366 -10.32 51.99 3.35
N SER A 367 -10.96 52.14 4.52
CA SER A 367 -11.86 53.24 4.88
C SER A 367 -12.87 53.71 3.82
N GLU A 368 -14.07 53.14 3.75
CA GLU A 368 -15.25 53.91 3.29
C GLU A 368 -16.64 53.30 3.62
N GLU A 369 -16.75 52.06 4.15
CA GLU A 369 -18.07 51.44 4.41
C GLU A 369 -18.34 51.10 5.90
N ALA A 370 -17.82 51.89 6.84
CA ALA A 370 -18.05 51.71 8.27
C ALA A 370 -18.92 52.79 8.94
N GLU A 371 -19.52 53.72 8.19
CA GLU A 371 -20.42 54.74 8.74
C GLU A 371 -21.75 54.79 7.98
N GLN A 372 -22.67 53.88 8.31
CA GLN A 372 -24.10 54.10 8.04
C GLN A 372 -25.05 53.34 8.99
N GLN A 373 -24.54 52.93 10.15
CA GLN A 373 -25.34 52.59 11.32
C GLN A 373 -24.78 53.33 12.52
N GLU A 374 -25.22 54.57 12.70
CA GLU A 374 -25.26 55.37 13.94
C GLU A 374 -25.12 56.85 13.56
N HIS A 375 -26.24 57.50 13.25
CA HIS A 375 -26.59 58.78 13.85
C HIS A 375 -27.97 59.21 13.34
N GLY A 376 -28.92 59.21 14.27
CA GLY A 376 -30.14 59.97 14.12
C GLY A 376 -29.90 61.47 14.32
N GLU A 377 -30.97 62.20 14.01
CA GLU A 377 -31.31 63.52 14.52
C GLU A 377 -30.58 64.76 13.95
N GLU A 378 -31.38 65.55 13.23
CA GLU A 378 -31.58 67.01 13.33
C GLU A 378 -31.41 67.84 12.04
N GLY A 379 -32.42 68.68 11.80
CA GLY A 379 -32.28 69.97 11.10
C GLY A 379 -32.68 69.97 9.62
N ALA A 380 -33.94 70.18 9.26
CA ALA A 380 -34.61 71.49 9.13
C ALA A 380 -34.42 72.21 7.77
N THR A 381 -35.58 72.63 7.23
CA THR A 381 -35.83 73.75 6.27
C THR A 381 -35.40 73.56 4.81
N ALA A 382 -36.38 73.44 3.88
CA ALA A 382 -36.97 74.53 3.05
C ALA A 382 -36.04 74.87 1.86
N GLU A 383 -36.43 75.02 0.60
CA GLU A 383 -37.68 75.29 -0.11
C GLU A 383 -37.35 75.14 -1.65
N PRO A 384 -38.19 75.49 -2.64
CA PRO A 384 -38.50 74.59 -3.76
C PRO A 384 -38.21 75.18 -5.16
N GLN A 385 -38.79 74.53 -6.18
CA GLN A 385 -39.06 75.01 -7.56
C GLN A 385 -37.89 74.88 -8.55
N SER A 386 -38.10 74.47 -9.81
CA SER A 386 -39.30 74.56 -10.67
C SER A 386 -39.48 73.32 -11.56
#